data_AF-A0A2N2A4V7-F1
#
_entry.id   AF-A0A2N2A4V7-F1
#
_cell.length_a   1.000
_cell.length_b   1.000
_cell.length_c   1.000
_cell.angle_alpha   90.00
_cell.angle_beta   90.00
_cell.angle_gamma   90.00
#
_symmetry.space_group_name_H-M   'P 1'
#
loop_
_entity.id
_entity.type
_entity.pdbx_description
1 polymer ?
#
loop_
_entity_poly.entity_id
_entity_poly.type
_entity_poly.pdbx_seq_one_letter_code
_entity_poly.pdbx_strand_id
1 'polypeptide(L)'
;MRKTLLIALFALIIASLFGCRKEPEVTYVDTLPCDQASGYTWVARSSADDTGQVYIGQTYRDDETYELMGASGVLENAFAGVVPGIATVRLYYVHAIDWDGYNSSATGTAYYEFLVYDDLTISLLYSEIELPDEF
;
A
#
# COMPACT_ATOMS: atom_id res chain seq x y z
N MET A 1 -16.02 -37.82 -23.70
CA MET A 1 -14.57 -37.67 -23.41
C MET A 1 -13.96 -36.38 -23.95
N ARG A 2 -14.36 -35.83 -25.11
CA ARG A 2 -13.85 -34.53 -25.63
C ARG A 2 -14.11 -33.32 -24.72
N LYS A 3 -15.28 -33.24 -24.07
CA LYS A 3 -15.69 -32.07 -23.26
C LYS A 3 -14.92 -31.96 -21.93
N THR A 4 -14.62 -33.08 -21.27
CA THR A 4 -13.82 -33.10 -20.03
C THR A 4 -12.35 -32.75 -20.26
N LEU A 5 -11.80 -33.12 -21.42
CA LEU A 5 -10.43 -32.75 -21.80
C LEU A 5 -10.29 -31.22 -22.02
N LEU A 6 -11.30 -30.60 -22.62
CA LEU A 6 -11.35 -29.15 -22.85
C LEU A 6 -11.40 -28.35 -21.53
N ILE A 7 -12.17 -28.83 -20.55
CA ILE A 7 -12.27 -28.18 -19.23
C ILE A 7 -10.94 -28.29 -18.47
N ALA A 8 -10.29 -29.46 -18.50
CA ALA A 8 -8.99 -29.66 -17.87
C ALA A 8 -7.90 -28.78 -18.52
N LEU A 9 -7.92 -28.64 -19.85
CA LEU A 9 -6.99 -27.76 -20.57
C LEU A 9 -7.21 -26.29 -20.22
N PHE A 10 -8.48 -25.86 -20.11
CA PHE A 10 -8.81 -24.48 -19.74
C PHE A 10 -8.39 -24.17 -18.29
N ALA A 11 -8.60 -25.09 -17.36
CA ALA A 11 -8.12 -24.97 -15.98
C ALA A 11 -6.59 -24.93 -15.88
N LEU A 12 -5.88 -25.70 -16.72
CA LEU A 12 -4.42 -25.68 -16.78
C LEU A 12 -3.89 -24.35 -17.34
N ILE A 13 -4.53 -23.80 -18.38
CA ILE A 13 -4.18 -22.49 -18.95
C ILE A 13 -4.41 -21.39 -17.90
N ILE A 14 -5.56 -21.40 -17.22
CA ILE A 14 -5.86 -20.44 -16.14
C ILE A 14 -4.82 -20.57 -15.02
N ALA A 15 -4.56 -21.78 -14.51
CA ALA A 15 -3.56 -22.00 -13.47
C ALA A 15 -2.14 -21.58 -13.91
N SER A 16 -1.80 -21.73 -15.19
CA SER A 16 -0.50 -21.30 -15.74
C SER A 16 -0.39 -19.78 -15.93
N LEU A 17 -1.51 -19.08 -16.10
CA LEU A 17 -1.55 -17.61 -16.17
C LEU A 17 -1.45 -16.96 -14.77
N PHE A 18 -1.78 -17.71 -13.72
CA PHE A 18 -1.58 -17.33 -12.32
C PHE A 18 -0.29 -17.90 -11.71
N GLY A 19 0.57 -18.52 -12.52
CA GLY A 19 1.82 -19.12 -12.06
C GLY A 19 2.81 -18.06 -11.55
N CYS A 20 2.97 -17.99 -10.23
CA CYS A 20 4.02 -17.29 -9.48
C CYS A 20 4.54 -15.99 -10.11
N ARG A 21 3.74 -14.92 -10.07
CA ARG A 21 4.34 -13.58 -10.14
C ARG A 21 5.22 -13.44 -8.90
N LYS A 22 6.54 -13.36 -9.07
CA LYS A 22 7.47 -12.96 -7.98
C LYS A 22 6.89 -11.67 -7.39
N GLU A 23 6.72 -11.62 -6.07
CA GLU A 23 6.30 -10.38 -5.43
C GLU A 23 7.28 -9.26 -5.83
N PRO A 24 6.78 -8.07 -6.17
CA PRO A 24 7.62 -6.93 -6.48
C PRO A 24 8.66 -6.71 -5.37
N GLU A 25 9.91 -6.43 -5.77
CA GLU A 25 10.99 -6.26 -4.81
C GLU A 25 10.84 -4.92 -4.08
N VAL A 26 10.71 -4.99 -2.75
CA VAL A 26 10.60 -3.82 -1.90
C VAL A 26 11.90 -3.04 -1.93
N THR A 27 11.82 -1.77 -2.32
CA THR A 27 12.98 -0.88 -2.47
C THR A 27 12.87 0.40 -1.65
N TYR A 28 11.69 0.68 -1.07
CA TYR A 28 11.48 1.76 -0.12
C TYR A 28 10.53 1.31 0.99
N VAL A 29 10.82 1.70 2.24
CA VAL A 29 9.99 1.40 3.42
C VAL A 29 9.86 2.69 4.23
N ASP A 30 8.63 3.01 4.64
CA ASP A 30 8.35 4.06 5.60
C ASP A 30 7.47 3.54 6.74
N THR A 31 7.57 4.13 7.92
CA THR A 31 6.84 3.72 9.12
C THR A 31 6.04 4.88 9.67
N LEU A 32 4.72 4.72 9.74
CA LEU A 32 3.83 5.74 10.28
C LEU A 32 3.22 5.27 11.62
N PRO A 33 3.20 6.10 12.67
CA PRO A 33 2.51 5.77 13.92
C PRO A 33 1.01 5.50 13.68
N CYS A 34 0.43 4.56 14.43
CA CYS A 34 -1.00 4.31 14.40
C CYS A 34 -1.52 3.81 15.75
N ASP A 35 -2.83 3.98 15.98
CA ASP A 35 -3.54 3.38 17.12
C ASP A 35 -4.48 2.29 16.61
N GLN A 36 -3.87 1.13 16.34
CA GLN A 36 -4.61 -0.01 15.83
C GLN A 36 -5.52 -0.63 16.88
N ALA A 37 -5.25 -0.40 18.18
CA ALA A 37 -6.08 -0.89 19.27
C ALA A 37 -7.47 -0.21 19.26
N SER A 38 -7.53 1.09 18.93
CA SER A 38 -8.78 1.82 18.76
C SER A 38 -9.38 1.75 17.35
N GLY A 39 -8.79 0.95 16.46
CA GLY A 39 -9.28 0.74 15.09
C GLY A 39 -8.84 1.81 14.07
N TYR A 40 -7.98 2.75 14.46
CA TYR A 40 -7.42 3.74 13.57
C TYR A 40 -6.14 3.25 12.90
N THR A 41 -6.05 3.44 11.59
CA THR A 41 -4.86 3.03 10.81
C THR A 41 -4.73 3.88 9.54
N TRP A 42 -3.65 3.66 8.80
CA TRP A 42 -3.40 4.33 7.54
C TRP A 42 -3.92 3.50 6.37
N VAL A 43 -4.89 4.05 5.63
CA VAL A 43 -5.46 3.38 4.46
C VAL A 43 -4.89 3.99 3.18
N ALA A 44 -4.24 3.17 2.35
CA ALA A 44 -3.63 3.60 1.11
C ALA A 44 -4.63 3.73 -0.07
N ARG A 45 -4.40 4.74 -0.92
CA ARG A 45 -5.07 4.99 -2.19
C ARG A 45 -4.04 5.39 -3.25
N SER A 46 -4.07 4.74 -4.40
CA SER A 46 -3.31 5.14 -5.58
C SER A 46 -4.12 6.11 -6.45
N SER A 47 -3.44 6.98 -7.19
CA SER A 47 -4.09 7.81 -8.20
C SER A 47 -4.31 7.03 -9.50
N ALA A 48 -5.44 7.29 -10.19
CA ALA A 48 -5.74 6.67 -11.48
C ALA A 48 -5.07 7.39 -12.66
N ASP A 49 -4.62 8.62 -12.45
CA ASP A 49 -4.03 9.48 -13.50
C ASP A 49 -2.50 9.33 -13.60
N ASP A 50 -1.93 8.42 -12.82
CA ASP A 50 -0.49 8.16 -12.78
C ASP A 50 0.00 7.47 -14.06
N THR A 51 1.26 7.74 -14.42
CA THR A 51 1.91 7.09 -15.58
C THR A 51 2.61 5.81 -15.21
N GLY A 52 2.98 5.65 -13.93
CA GLY A 52 3.54 4.45 -13.35
C GLY A 52 2.65 3.86 -12.27
N GLN A 53 3.12 2.78 -11.64
CA GLN A 53 2.40 2.12 -10.55
C GLN A 53 3.39 1.55 -9.54
N VAL A 54 3.06 1.70 -8.26
CA VAL A 54 3.71 0.99 -7.15
C VAL A 54 2.72 0.07 -6.44
N TYR A 55 3.24 -1.02 -5.91
CA TYR A 55 2.59 -1.86 -4.92
C TYR A 55 2.96 -1.34 -3.52
N ILE A 56 2.00 -1.39 -2.59
CA ILE A 56 2.21 -1.11 -1.17
C ILE A 56 1.77 -2.32 -0.35
N GLY A 57 2.68 -2.86 0.45
CA GLY A 57 2.38 -3.78 1.54
C GLY A 57 2.34 -3.02 2.85
N GLN A 58 1.28 -3.22 3.64
CA GLN A 58 1.12 -2.55 4.94
C GLN A 58 1.09 -3.61 6.05
N THR A 59 2.04 -3.51 6.99
CA THR A 59 2.18 -4.46 8.10
C THR A 59 2.22 -3.71 9.42
N TYR A 60 1.34 -4.07 10.35
CA TYR A 60 1.39 -3.55 11.70
C TYR A 60 2.55 -4.15 12.49
N ARG A 61 3.21 -3.33 13.29
CA ARG A 61 4.26 -3.74 14.22
C ARG A 61 4.09 -3.00 15.54
N ASP A 62 4.15 -3.75 16.64
CA ASP A 62 4.27 -3.17 17.98
C ASP A 62 5.56 -2.33 18.06
N ASP A 63 5.43 -1.08 18.46
CA ASP A 63 6.53 -0.12 18.53
C ASP A 63 6.24 0.99 19.56
N GLU A 64 7.15 1.18 20.51
CA GLU A 64 7.00 2.14 21.62
C GLU A 64 7.52 3.55 21.27
N THR A 65 8.08 3.77 20.08
CA THR A 65 8.70 5.04 19.65
C THR A 65 7.71 6.22 19.76
N TYR A 66 6.42 5.96 19.53
CA TYR A 66 5.36 6.97 19.52
C TYR A 66 4.34 6.80 20.66
N GLU A 67 4.66 5.99 21.68
CA GLU A 67 3.75 5.70 22.79
C GLU A 67 3.33 6.99 23.54
N LEU A 68 4.25 7.94 23.70
CA LEU A 68 3.97 9.24 24.34
C LEU A 68 2.98 10.12 23.56
N MET A 69 2.72 9.79 22.29
CA MET A 69 1.72 10.46 21.44
C MET A 69 0.38 9.71 21.40
N GLY A 70 0.24 8.60 22.13
CA GLY A 70 -0.96 7.76 22.14
C GLY A 70 -0.94 6.59 21.16
N ALA A 71 0.08 6.49 20.30
CA ALA A 71 0.14 5.43 19.31
C ALA A 71 0.36 4.05 19.95
N SER A 72 -0.40 3.05 19.51
CA SER A 72 -0.24 1.65 19.95
C SER A 72 0.93 0.95 19.26
N GLY A 73 1.41 1.50 18.15
CA GLY A 73 2.50 0.95 17.35
C GLY A 73 2.71 1.74 16.06
N VAL A 74 3.23 1.06 15.04
CA VAL A 74 3.43 1.65 13.72
C VAL A 74 2.87 0.75 12.63
N LEU A 75 2.50 1.36 11.51
CA LEU A 75 2.24 0.68 10.25
C LEU A 75 3.46 0.85 9.36
N GLU A 76 4.12 -0.27 9.05
CA GLU A 76 5.20 -0.35 8.08
C GLU A 76 4.61 -0.41 6.67
N ASN A 77 4.98 0.57 5.84
CA ASN A 77 4.56 0.74 4.46
C ASN A 77 5.72 0.38 3.54
N ALA A 78 5.68 -0.80 2.97
CA ALA A 78 6.70 -1.34 2.06
C ALA A 78 6.28 -1.11 0.59
N PHE A 79 7.05 -0.33 -0.15
CA PHE A 79 6.75 0.07 -1.52
C PHE A 79 7.66 -0.64 -2.53
N ALA A 80 7.07 -1.03 -3.65
CA ALA A 80 7.76 -1.70 -4.74
C ALA A 80 7.21 -1.27 -6.10
N GLY A 81 8.08 -1.11 -7.11
CA GLY A 81 7.68 -0.73 -8.46
C GLY A 81 6.93 -1.85 -9.19
N VAL A 82 5.91 -1.47 -9.97
CA VAL A 82 5.09 -2.41 -10.76
C VAL A 82 5.02 -2.00 -12.22
N VAL A 83 4.84 -0.70 -12.50
CA VAL A 83 4.82 -0.13 -13.86
C VAL A 83 5.75 1.09 -13.90
N PRO A 84 6.71 1.16 -14.84
CA PRO A 84 7.59 2.31 -15.00
C PRO A 84 6.81 3.61 -15.24
N GLY A 85 7.30 4.73 -14.70
CA GLY A 85 6.65 6.03 -14.77
C GLY A 85 6.55 6.72 -13.41
N ILE A 86 5.73 7.77 -13.33
CA ILE A 86 5.44 8.48 -12.08
C ILE A 86 4.22 7.86 -11.40
N ALA A 87 4.38 7.45 -10.15
CA ALA A 87 3.34 6.85 -9.32
C ALA A 87 3.16 7.65 -8.03
N THR A 88 1.91 7.84 -7.61
CA THR A 88 1.54 8.57 -6.40
C THR A 88 0.73 7.67 -5.48
N VAL A 89 1.02 7.76 -4.18
CA VAL A 89 0.28 7.05 -3.14
C VAL A 89 -0.11 8.04 -2.06
N ARG A 90 -1.40 8.04 -1.69
CA ARG A 90 -1.92 8.76 -0.53
C ARG A 90 -2.37 7.79 0.54
N LEU A 91 -1.95 8.01 1.78
CA LEU A 91 -2.43 7.31 2.94
C LEU A 91 -3.27 8.29 3.77
N TYR A 92 -4.37 7.78 4.31
CA TYR A 92 -5.28 8.54 5.16
C TYR A 92 -5.36 7.85 6.51
N TYR A 93 -5.11 8.59 7.59
CA TYR A 93 -5.29 8.09 8.94
C TYR A 93 -6.76 8.21 9.34
N VAL A 94 -7.40 7.06 9.50
CA VAL A 94 -8.86 6.93 9.63
C VAL A 94 -9.23 5.73 10.49
N HIS A 95 -10.44 5.73 11.06
CA HIS A 95 -11.02 4.51 11.61
C HIS A 95 -11.40 3.57 10.47
N ALA A 96 -10.69 2.44 10.33
CA ALA A 96 -10.68 1.63 9.10
C ALA A 96 -12.05 1.07 8.71
N ILE A 97 -12.90 0.77 9.71
CA ILE A 97 -14.21 0.13 9.51
C ILE A 97 -15.27 1.16 9.11
N ASP A 98 -15.16 2.40 9.61
CA ASP A 98 -16.22 3.41 9.51
C ASP A 98 -15.86 4.56 8.55
N TRP A 99 -14.71 4.48 7.86
CA TRP A 99 -14.28 5.51 6.93
C TRP A 99 -15.22 5.60 5.71
N ASP A 100 -15.71 6.80 5.43
CA ASP A 100 -16.61 7.10 4.31
C ASP A 100 -15.90 7.22 2.94
N GLY A 101 -14.57 7.19 2.93
CA GLY A 101 -13.73 7.28 1.74
C GLY A 101 -13.38 8.70 1.31
N TYR A 102 -13.82 9.74 2.02
CA TYR A 102 -13.48 11.13 1.71
C TYR A 102 -12.21 11.59 2.44
N ASN A 103 -11.42 12.43 1.77
CA ASN A 103 -10.20 12.99 2.36
C ASN A 103 -10.48 13.88 3.58
N SER A 104 -11.62 14.59 3.58
CA SER A 104 -11.99 15.53 4.65
C SER A 104 -12.35 14.85 5.97
N SER A 105 -12.56 13.54 5.98
CA SER A 105 -12.83 12.77 7.19
C SER A 105 -11.56 12.13 7.76
N ALA A 106 -10.41 12.28 7.10
CA ALA A 106 -9.13 11.80 7.60
C ALA A 106 -8.56 12.81 8.60
N THR A 107 -7.98 12.30 9.69
CA THR A 107 -7.35 13.12 10.72
C THR A 107 -5.84 13.27 10.49
N GLY A 108 -5.27 12.50 9.58
CA GLY A 108 -3.89 12.64 9.11
C GLY A 108 -3.76 12.20 7.65
N THR A 109 -2.77 12.72 6.95
CA THR A 109 -2.49 12.38 5.55
C THR A 109 -1.00 12.13 5.33
N ALA A 110 -0.67 11.19 4.46
CA ALA A 110 0.68 11.03 3.95
C ALA A 110 0.64 10.90 2.43
N TYR A 111 1.50 11.62 1.74
CA TYR A 111 1.64 11.62 0.29
C TYR A 111 3.04 11.18 -0.08
N TYR A 112 3.14 10.29 -1.07
CA TYR A 112 4.39 9.85 -1.65
C TYR A 112 4.28 9.92 -3.17
N GLU A 113 5.32 10.46 -3.80
CA GLU A 113 5.50 10.44 -5.25
C GLU A 113 6.80 9.70 -5.58
N PHE A 114 6.70 8.71 -6.45
CA PHE A 114 7.80 7.85 -6.86
C PHE A 114 8.05 7.96 -8.37
N LEU A 115 9.32 7.93 -8.74
CA LEU A 115 9.74 7.51 -10.07
C LEU A 115 10.00 6.01 -10.05
N VAL A 116 9.28 5.26 -10.88
CA VAL A 116 9.51 3.83 -11.13
C VAL A 116 10.35 3.70 -12.39
N TYR A 117 11.53 3.08 -12.28
CA TYR A 117 12.45 2.85 -13.39
C TYR A 117 12.06 1.61 -14.22
N ASP A 118 12.69 1.44 -15.38
CA ASP A 118 12.46 0.30 -16.28
C ASP A 118 12.80 -1.06 -15.63
N ASP A 119 13.70 -1.07 -14.64
CA ASP A 119 14.06 -2.26 -13.85
C ASP A 119 13.16 -2.47 -12.62
N LEU A 120 12.10 -1.66 -12.48
CA LEU A 120 11.12 -1.66 -11.38
C LEU A 120 11.68 -1.25 -10.01
N THR A 121 12.92 -0.79 -9.94
CA THR A 121 13.37 -0.03 -8.77
C THR A 121 12.62 1.29 -8.70
N ILE A 122 12.46 1.84 -7.49
CA ILE A 122 11.79 3.12 -7.28
C ILE A 122 12.71 4.13 -6.62
N SER A 123 12.50 5.40 -6.93
CA SER A 123 13.08 6.53 -6.22
C SER A 123 11.96 7.41 -5.68
N LEU A 124 12.04 7.76 -4.40
CA LEU A 124 11.15 8.77 -3.82
C LEU A 124 11.51 10.14 -4.38
N LEU A 125 10.57 10.77 -5.07
CA LEU A 125 10.72 12.12 -5.59
C LEU A 125 10.28 13.17 -4.57
N TYR A 126 9.17 12.89 -3.89
CA TYR A 126 8.58 13.80 -2.91
C TYR A 126 7.77 13.01 -1.87
N SER A 127 7.82 13.48 -0.63
CA SER A 127 6.90 13.05 0.42
C SER A 127 6.45 14.21 1.28
N GLU A 128 5.22 14.10 1.77
CA GLU A 128 4.62 15.04 2.72
C GLU A 128 3.78 14.23 3.71
N ILE A 129 3.95 14.49 5.01
CA ILE A 129 3.26 13.77 6.07
C ILE A 129 2.68 14.78 7.06
N GLU A 130 1.36 14.73 7.21
CA GLU A 130 0.60 15.42 8.23
C GLU A 130 0.05 14.37 9.20
N LEU A 131 0.66 14.30 10.39
CA LEU A 131 0.21 13.41 11.46
C LEU A 131 -1.08 13.95 12.09
N PRO A 132 -1.95 13.09 12.63
CA PRO A 132 -3.05 13.53 13.47
C PRO A 132 -2.53 14.23 14.74
N ASP A 133 -3.36 15.11 15.30
CA ASP A 133 -3.03 15.83 16.55
C ASP A 133 -2.86 14.86 17.73
N GLU A 134 -3.60 13.75 17.73
CA GLU A 134 -3.58 12.67 18.74
C GLU A 134 -3.80 11.32 18.04
N PHE A 135 -3.20 10.25 18.59
CA PHE A 135 -3.39 8.86 18.14
C PHE A 135 -4.34 8.12 19.08
#